data_AF-A0A7Y7YLB2-F1
#
_entry.id   AF-A0A7Y7YLB2-F1
#
_cell.length_a   1.000
_cell.length_b   1.000
_cell.length_c   1.000
_cell.angle_alpha   90.00
_cell.angle_beta   90.00
_cell.angle_gamma   90.00
#
_symmetry.space_group_name_H-M   'P 1'
#
loop_
_entity.id
_entity.type
_entity.pdbx_description
1 polymer ?
#
loop_
_entity_poly.entity_id
_entity_poly.type
_entity_poly.pdbx_seq_one_letter_code
_entity_poly.pdbx_strand_id
1 'polypeptide(L)'
;YLDGGVGSDTYLFGRGSGQDTISNYSYDTTPNKLDTIHLQGLSQSDVIFSRENNDLLIKIKGSDDVLRVSSHFYTFSNSYQSYAIDQIQFGDGTVWSYEQLRRELLTGGDAGDVLTGYASDDTVSGLGGNDTLFGLGGNDILLGGAGNDSLYGGDGDDILDGESGSDYLEGGLGNDKYIQRKGGGADTINSYSWSYDSIQGWGSHDKDTVAFSADITSEQLWFSREGSNLKVSIIGSEDNTTVQSWYLSDAYRVGQFALSDGKVLLDTQVQNLVDAMAGFAVPSGSESDMTADQRSQLDVVIAANWH
;
A
#
# COMPACT_ATOMS: atom_id res chain seq x y z
N TYR A 1 34.16 -0.44 -7.76
CA TYR A 1 33.97 0.48 -6.61
C TYR A 1 34.38 1.87 -7.05
N LEU A 2 33.51 2.85 -6.89
CA LEU A 2 33.63 4.21 -7.40
C LEU A 2 33.28 5.22 -6.29
N ASP A 3 34.04 6.30 -6.22
CA ASP A 3 33.87 7.41 -5.27
C ASP A 3 34.32 8.69 -5.99
N GLY A 4 33.40 9.61 -6.21
CA GLY A 4 33.64 10.89 -6.86
C GLY A 4 34.12 11.99 -5.90
N GLY A 5 33.78 11.87 -4.62
CA GLY A 5 34.14 12.84 -3.59
C GLY A 5 33.28 14.12 -3.62
N VAL A 6 33.95 15.27 -3.67
CA VAL A 6 33.35 16.60 -3.57
C VAL A 6 33.24 17.21 -4.95
N GLY A 7 32.13 17.87 -5.23
CA GLY A 7 31.85 18.52 -6.51
C GLY A 7 30.72 17.81 -7.24
N SER A 8 30.75 17.94 -8.57
CA SER A 8 29.80 17.25 -9.46
C SER A 8 30.54 16.13 -10.16
N ASP A 9 30.14 14.90 -9.89
CA ASP A 9 30.78 13.72 -10.45
C ASP A 9 29.94 13.08 -11.55
N THR A 10 30.60 12.41 -12.50
CA THR A 10 29.92 11.66 -13.56
C THR A 10 30.43 10.24 -13.61
N TYR A 11 29.55 9.30 -13.27
CA TYR A 11 29.81 7.87 -13.29
C TYR A 11 29.29 7.29 -14.61
N LEU A 12 30.15 6.63 -15.36
CA LEU A 12 29.80 6.00 -16.64
C LEU A 12 29.47 4.52 -16.43
N PHE A 13 28.32 4.08 -16.92
CA PHE A 13 27.90 2.69 -16.83
C PHE A 13 27.26 2.22 -18.14
N GLY A 14 27.63 1.04 -18.62
CA GLY A 14 27.19 0.51 -19.91
C GLY A 14 27.34 -1.00 -19.99
N ARG A 15 27.02 -1.58 -21.16
CA ARG A 15 27.18 -3.02 -21.38
C ARG A 15 28.65 -3.43 -21.24
N GLY A 16 28.93 -4.46 -20.46
CA GLY A 16 30.27 -4.96 -20.17
C GLY A 16 30.99 -4.23 -19.03
N SER A 17 30.31 -3.32 -18.31
CA SER A 17 30.88 -2.68 -17.11
C SER A 17 31.06 -3.66 -15.93
N GLY A 18 30.33 -4.77 -15.90
CA GLY A 18 30.35 -5.73 -14.81
C GLY A 18 29.49 -5.28 -13.62
N GLN A 19 29.90 -5.67 -12.42
CA GLN A 19 29.20 -5.36 -11.17
C GLN A 19 29.98 -4.32 -10.38
N ASP A 20 29.45 -3.11 -10.30
CA ASP A 20 30.09 -1.96 -9.67
C ASP A 20 29.26 -1.39 -8.52
N THR A 21 29.92 -0.65 -7.65
CA THR A 21 29.30 0.03 -6.52
C THR A 21 29.82 1.45 -6.43
N ILE A 22 28.91 2.42 -6.38
CA ILE A 22 29.15 3.82 -6.09
C ILE A 22 28.90 4.07 -4.61
N SER A 23 29.85 4.73 -3.96
CA SER A 23 29.64 5.42 -2.68
C SER A 23 29.60 6.91 -2.96
N ASN A 24 28.41 7.50 -3.02
CA ASN A 24 28.25 8.94 -3.30
C ASN A 24 28.28 9.81 -2.03
N TYR A 25 28.79 9.27 -0.92
CA TYR A 25 28.86 10.02 0.33
C TYR A 25 29.84 11.18 0.24
N SER A 26 29.35 12.40 0.40
CA SER A 26 30.21 13.54 0.67
C SER A 26 29.55 14.54 1.61
N TYR A 27 30.36 15.14 2.49
CA TYR A 27 30.01 16.40 3.13
C TYR A 27 30.39 17.50 2.14
N ASP A 28 29.40 18.04 1.44
CA ASP A 28 29.66 18.96 0.34
C ASP A 28 28.78 20.20 0.44
N THR A 29 29.44 21.35 0.46
CA THR A 29 28.81 22.68 0.54
C THR A 29 28.84 23.42 -0.79
N THR A 30 29.33 22.77 -1.85
CA THR A 30 29.40 23.31 -3.20
C THR A 30 28.00 23.62 -3.72
N PRO A 31 27.69 24.88 -4.06
CA PRO A 31 26.37 25.23 -4.58
C PRO A 31 26.09 24.53 -5.92
N ASN A 32 24.88 24.02 -6.10
CA ASN A 32 24.39 23.40 -7.36
C ASN A 32 25.26 22.23 -7.86
N LYS A 33 25.86 21.45 -6.95
CA LYS A 33 26.52 20.20 -7.33
C LYS A 33 25.52 19.23 -7.94
N LEU A 34 25.98 18.46 -8.93
CA LEU A 34 25.17 17.48 -9.66
C LEU A 34 25.97 16.20 -9.91
N ASP A 35 25.74 15.20 -9.07
CA ASP A 35 26.25 13.86 -9.26
C ASP A 35 25.37 13.12 -10.27
N THR A 36 25.99 12.57 -11.31
CA THR A 36 25.29 12.04 -12.49
C THR A 36 25.73 10.61 -12.78
N ILE A 37 24.78 9.70 -12.98
CA ILE A 37 25.04 8.43 -13.67
C ILE A 37 24.71 8.59 -15.15
N HIS A 38 25.68 8.34 -16.03
CA HIS A 38 25.48 8.36 -17.48
C HIS A 38 25.46 6.93 -18.04
N LEU A 39 24.28 6.49 -18.47
CA LEU A 39 24.00 5.16 -19.01
C LEU A 39 24.36 5.11 -20.51
N GLN A 40 25.59 4.70 -20.80
CA GLN A 40 26.21 4.79 -22.13
C GLN A 40 25.51 3.89 -23.15
N GLY A 41 24.81 4.52 -24.11
CA GLY A 41 24.13 3.81 -25.19
C GLY A 41 22.93 2.98 -24.74
N LEU A 42 22.37 3.28 -23.56
CA LEU A 42 21.22 2.58 -22.98
C LEU A 42 20.02 3.52 -22.93
N SER A 43 18.86 3.02 -23.33
CA SER A 43 17.56 3.67 -23.10
C SER A 43 16.93 3.19 -21.78
N GLN A 44 15.84 3.82 -21.33
CA GLN A 44 15.07 3.32 -20.19
C GLN A 44 14.63 1.87 -20.37
N SER A 45 14.27 1.46 -21.59
CA SER A 45 13.82 0.10 -21.87
C SER A 45 14.91 -0.96 -21.71
N ASP A 46 16.18 -0.56 -21.76
CA ASP A 46 17.35 -1.45 -21.64
C ASP A 46 17.72 -1.79 -20.19
N VAL A 47 17.19 -1.05 -19.21
CA VAL A 47 17.58 -1.17 -17.80
C VAL A 47 16.38 -1.48 -16.91
N ILE A 48 16.67 -2.01 -15.73
CA ILE A 48 15.73 -2.19 -14.63
C ILE A 48 16.30 -1.42 -13.44
N PHE A 49 15.51 -0.50 -12.90
CA PHE A 49 15.80 0.17 -11.64
C PHE A 49 15.09 -0.60 -10.53
N SER A 50 15.78 -0.82 -9.41
CA SER A 50 15.16 -1.38 -8.22
C SER A 50 15.78 -0.80 -6.95
N ARG A 51 15.03 -0.89 -5.86
CA ARG A 51 15.50 -0.54 -4.52
C ARG A 51 15.79 -1.82 -3.76
N GLU A 52 16.93 -1.88 -3.09
CA GLU A 52 17.25 -2.94 -2.13
C GLU A 52 17.67 -2.28 -0.81
N ASN A 53 16.80 -2.31 0.20
CA ASN A 53 16.96 -1.51 1.42
C ASN A 53 17.11 -0.02 1.09
N ASN A 54 18.27 0.59 1.38
CA ASN A 54 18.56 1.98 1.03
C ASN A 54 19.40 2.11 -0.24
N ASP A 55 19.72 1.01 -0.93
CA ASP A 55 20.53 1.04 -2.14
C ASP A 55 19.66 1.18 -3.39
N LEU A 56 20.15 1.94 -4.36
CA LEU A 56 19.64 1.93 -5.73
C LEU A 56 20.42 0.89 -6.53
N LEU A 57 19.71 0.03 -7.27
CA LEU A 57 20.29 -0.90 -8.23
C LEU A 57 19.84 -0.55 -9.64
N ILE A 58 20.79 -0.57 -10.57
CA ILE A 58 20.55 -0.40 -12.00
C ILE A 58 21.11 -1.63 -12.71
N LYS A 59 20.21 -2.51 -13.19
CA LYS A 59 20.59 -3.72 -13.92
C LYS A 59 20.35 -3.53 -15.41
N ILE A 60 21.32 -3.91 -16.23
CA ILE A 60 21.14 -3.94 -17.68
C ILE A 60 20.47 -5.26 -18.09
N LYS A 61 19.37 -5.18 -18.84
CA LYS A 61 18.63 -6.35 -19.31
C LYS A 61 19.49 -7.18 -20.27
N GLY A 62 19.43 -8.50 -20.10
CA GLY A 62 20.16 -9.47 -20.92
C GLY A 62 21.66 -9.59 -20.60
N SER A 63 22.11 -9.08 -19.45
CA SER A 63 23.50 -9.17 -18.97
C SER A 63 23.57 -9.31 -17.46
N ASP A 64 24.77 -9.63 -16.96
CA ASP A 64 25.11 -9.65 -15.52
C ASP A 64 25.60 -8.28 -15.00
N ASP A 65 25.59 -7.25 -15.86
CA ASP A 65 26.01 -5.90 -15.51
C ASP A 65 25.02 -5.26 -14.51
N VAL A 66 25.52 -4.83 -13.36
CA VAL A 66 24.76 -4.18 -12.29
C VAL A 66 25.56 -3.03 -11.70
N LEU A 67 24.93 -1.86 -11.59
CA LEU A 67 25.46 -0.74 -10.82
C LEU A 67 24.66 -0.58 -9.54
N ARG A 68 25.35 -0.60 -8.39
CA ARG A 68 24.76 -0.32 -7.08
C ARG A 68 25.17 1.06 -6.61
N VAL A 69 24.23 1.87 -6.12
CA VAL A 69 24.53 3.10 -5.38
C VAL A 69 24.18 2.88 -3.93
N SER A 70 25.22 2.79 -3.09
CA SER A 70 25.06 2.46 -1.69
C SER A 70 24.38 3.58 -0.91
N SER A 71 23.37 3.22 -0.11
CA SER A 71 22.60 4.12 0.75
C SER A 71 21.92 5.29 0.04
N HIS A 72 21.70 5.20 -1.28
CA HIS A 72 21.05 6.22 -2.11
C HIS A 72 19.77 6.84 -1.49
N PHE A 73 18.93 6.02 -0.86
CA PHE A 73 17.67 6.46 -0.26
C PHE A 73 17.78 6.85 1.23
N TYR A 74 18.97 6.78 1.81
CA TYR A 74 19.19 7.25 3.16
C TYR A 74 19.20 8.77 3.21
N THR A 75 18.33 9.35 4.03
CA THR A 75 18.20 10.79 4.21
C THR A 75 18.89 11.25 5.49
N PHE A 76 19.63 12.35 5.39
CA PHE A 76 20.18 13.04 6.56
C PHE A 76 19.27 14.20 6.96
N SER A 77 19.33 14.58 8.24
CA SER A 77 18.66 15.78 8.74
C SER A 77 19.29 17.09 8.25
N ASN A 78 20.54 17.04 7.76
CA ASN A 78 21.22 18.18 7.16
C ASN A 78 21.32 18.00 5.64
N SER A 79 21.14 19.08 4.88
CA SER A 79 21.13 19.04 3.41
C SER A 79 22.53 19.03 2.76
N TYR A 80 23.61 19.13 3.55
CA TYR A 80 24.99 19.10 3.04
C TYR A 80 25.56 17.68 2.95
N GLN A 81 24.80 16.69 3.39
CA GLN A 81 25.15 15.28 3.35
C GLN A 81 24.08 14.54 2.54
N SER A 82 24.53 13.77 1.56
CA SER A 82 23.67 12.91 0.77
C SER A 82 24.47 11.72 0.29
N TYR A 83 23.78 10.59 0.13
CA TYR A 83 24.26 9.43 -0.64
C TYR A 83 23.57 9.35 -2.01
N ALA A 84 22.57 10.21 -2.25
CA ALA A 84 21.77 10.17 -3.46
C ALA A 84 22.58 10.67 -4.66
N ILE A 85 22.24 10.15 -5.83
CA ILE A 85 22.66 10.68 -7.13
C ILE A 85 21.59 11.68 -7.56
N ASP A 86 22.00 12.83 -8.10
CA ASP A 86 21.07 13.91 -8.44
C ASP A 86 20.29 13.60 -9.73
N GLN A 87 20.93 12.91 -10.68
CA GLN A 87 20.32 12.58 -11.95
C GLN A 87 20.89 11.35 -12.67
N ILE A 88 20.07 10.76 -13.52
CA ILE A 88 20.43 9.67 -14.42
C ILE A 88 20.23 10.13 -15.86
N GLN A 89 21.29 10.08 -16.65
CA GLN A 89 21.26 10.44 -18.06
C GLN A 89 21.33 9.18 -18.93
N PHE A 90 20.37 9.01 -19.83
CA PHE A 90 20.32 7.92 -20.79
C PHE A 90 21.09 8.24 -22.08
N GLY A 91 21.36 7.20 -22.87
CA GLY A 91 22.12 7.31 -24.13
C GLY A 91 21.42 8.13 -25.22
N ASP A 92 20.11 8.30 -25.14
CA ASP A 92 19.32 9.16 -26.03
C ASP A 92 19.29 10.64 -25.58
N GLY A 93 19.94 10.95 -24.44
CA GLY A 93 20.00 12.28 -23.85
C GLY A 93 18.85 12.58 -22.88
N THR A 94 17.90 11.66 -22.67
CA THR A 94 16.88 11.77 -21.62
C THR A 94 17.56 11.86 -20.26
N VAL A 95 17.05 12.74 -19.39
CA VAL A 95 17.57 12.93 -18.02
C VAL A 95 16.44 12.73 -17.02
N TRP A 96 16.65 11.83 -16.07
CA TRP A 96 15.82 11.69 -14.88
C TRP A 96 16.44 12.44 -13.73
N SER A 97 15.64 13.28 -13.06
CA SER A 97 16.02 13.84 -11.76
C SER A 97 15.85 12.80 -10.66
N TYR A 98 16.44 13.07 -9.49
CA TYR A 98 16.18 12.32 -8.25
C TYR A 98 14.69 12.06 -8.00
N GLU A 99 13.85 13.10 -8.15
CA GLU A 99 12.39 12.95 -7.94
C GLU A 99 11.70 12.12 -9.03
N GLN A 100 12.17 12.16 -10.28
CA GLN A 100 11.65 11.27 -11.32
C GLN A 100 12.01 9.82 -11.01
N LEU A 101 13.29 9.56 -10.67
CA LEU A 101 13.74 8.22 -10.30
C LEU A 101 12.93 7.66 -9.12
N ARG A 102 12.68 8.49 -8.09
CA ARG A 102 11.88 8.07 -6.94
C ARG A 102 10.48 7.63 -7.32
N ARG A 103 9.79 8.38 -8.19
CA ARG A 103 8.44 8.04 -8.67
C ARG A 103 8.43 6.75 -9.48
N GLU A 104 9.40 6.56 -10.37
CA GLU A 104 9.50 5.37 -11.22
C GLU A 104 9.76 4.09 -10.41
N LEU A 105 10.27 4.21 -9.18
CA LEU A 105 10.49 3.10 -8.25
C LEU A 105 9.28 2.77 -7.38
N LEU A 106 8.17 3.50 -7.51
CA LEU A 106 6.91 3.23 -6.81
C LEU A 106 5.88 2.52 -7.70
N THR A 107 6.29 2.05 -8.87
CA THR A 107 5.42 1.27 -9.77
C THR A 107 6.10 -0.04 -10.13
N GLY A 108 5.42 -1.15 -9.84
CA GLY A 108 5.85 -2.51 -10.14
C GLY A 108 5.62 -2.91 -11.60
N GLY A 109 5.62 -4.21 -11.85
CA GLY A 109 5.37 -4.83 -13.14
C GLY A 109 4.30 -5.92 -13.08
N ASP A 110 4.39 -6.92 -13.97
CA ASP A 110 3.47 -8.08 -13.98
C ASP A 110 3.95 -9.24 -13.07
N ALA A 111 4.99 -9.02 -12.27
CA ALA A 111 5.59 -10.02 -11.40
C ALA A 111 5.59 -9.52 -9.96
N GLY A 112 5.63 -10.43 -8.99
CA GLY A 112 5.66 -10.05 -7.57
C GLY A 112 6.88 -9.17 -7.23
N ASP A 113 6.58 -7.96 -6.77
CA ASP A 113 7.53 -6.90 -6.47
C ASP A 113 7.53 -6.57 -4.97
N VAL A 114 8.62 -5.97 -4.51
CA VAL A 114 8.71 -5.35 -3.18
C VAL A 114 8.98 -3.88 -3.37
N LEU A 115 7.96 -3.06 -3.12
CA LEU A 115 8.03 -1.61 -3.31
C LEU A 115 8.00 -0.91 -1.96
N THR A 116 8.81 0.13 -1.82
CA THR A 116 8.92 0.89 -0.57
C THR A 116 8.86 2.37 -0.90
N GLY A 117 7.82 3.02 -0.40
CA GLY A 117 7.65 4.46 -0.34
C GLY A 117 8.71 5.16 0.51
N TYR A 118 8.39 6.36 0.90
CA TYR A 118 9.26 7.31 1.54
C TYR A 118 8.53 7.94 2.74
N ALA A 119 9.13 8.94 3.38
CA ALA A 119 8.48 9.66 4.49
C ALA A 119 7.54 10.79 4.00
N SER A 120 7.07 10.70 2.75
CA SER A 120 6.23 11.69 2.08
C SER A 120 4.99 11.00 1.53
N ASP A 121 3.89 11.74 1.38
CA ASP A 121 2.69 11.27 0.68
C ASP A 121 3.05 10.69 -0.70
N ASP A 122 2.92 9.38 -0.83
CA ASP A 122 3.32 8.61 -2.00
C ASP A 122 2.11 7.91 -2.66
N THR A 123 2.29 7.52 -3.91
CA THR A 123 1.37 6.59 -4.59
C THR A 123 2.19 5.40 -5.07
N VAL A 124 1.93 4.24 -4.49
CA VAL A 124 2.66 3.00 -4.74
C VAL A 124 1.71 2.02 -5.42
N SER A 125 2.13 1.46 -6.56
CA SER A 125 1.30 0.57 -7.37
C SER A 125 2.06 -0.72 -7.73
N GLY A 126 1.55 -1.87 -7.29
CA GLY A 126 2.13 -3.19 -7.57
C GLY A 126 1.90 -3.65 -9.02
N LEU A 127 0.70 -3.36 -9.55
CA LEU A 127 0.19 -3.74 -10.87
C LEU A 127 -0.22 -5.21 -10.95
N GLY A 128 0.72 -6.13 -11.15
CA GLY A 128 0.38 -7.54 -11.33
C GLY A 128 1.41 -8.44 -10.68
N GLY A 129 0.98 -9.58 -10.17
CA GLY A 129 1.82 -10.44 -9.35
C GLY A 129 1.38 -10.38 -7.89
N ASN A 130 2.17 -11.00 -7.02
CA ASN A 130 1.90 -10.97 -5.59
C ASN A 130 2.91 -10.01 -4.96
N ASP A 131 2.47 -8.80 -4.69
CA ASP A 131 3.31 -7.68 -4.33
C ASP A 131 3.38 -7.45 -2.83
N THR A 132 4.44 -6.82 -2.37
CA THR A 132 4.56 -6.29 -1.01
C THR A 132 4.84 -4.79 -1.08
N LEU A 133 3.88 -3.99 -0.63
CA LEU A 133 3.93 -2.53 -0.73
C LEU A 133 4.03 -1.92 0.66
N PHE A 134 4.99 -1.01 0.85
CA PHE A 134 5.16 -0.25 2.09
C PHE A 134 5.02 1.24 1.79
N GLY A 135 4.10 1.95 2.43
CA GLY A 135 3.99 3.42 2.34
C GLY A 135 5.09 4.13 3.15
N LEU A 136 5.29 3.64 4.38
CA LEU A 136 6.19 4.16 5.43
C LEU A 136 5.62 5.33 6.20
N GLY A 137 5.67 6.56 5.68
CA GLY A 137 5.14 7.69 6.42
C GLY A 137 4.69 8.81 5.50
N GLY A 138 3.71 9.58 5.93
CA GLY A 138 2.93 10.43 5.03
C GLY A 138 1.58 9.78 4.76
N ASN A 139 0.70 10.48 4.06
CA ASN A 139 -0.61 9.95 3.71
C ASN A 139 -0.52 9.27 2.33
N ASP A 140 -0.43 7.95 2.32
CA ASP A 140 -0.08 7.18 1.14
C ASP A 140 -1.30 6.59 0.43
N ILE A 141 -1.14 6.32 -0.86
CA ILE A 141 -2.09 5.54 -1.67
C ILE A 141 -1.37 4.27 -2.12
N LEU A 142 -1.83 3.11 -1.64
CA LEU A 142 -1.29 1.79 -1.94
C LEU A 142 -2.30 1.02 -2.81
N LEU A 143 -1.89 0.72 -4.05
CA LEU A 143 -2.67 -0.02 -5.04
C LEU A 143 -1.98 -1.36 -5.31
N GLY A 144 -2.55 -2.46 -4.81
CA GLY A 144 -2.00 -3.81 -5.00
C GLY A 144 -2.00 -4.20 -6.48
N GLY A 145 -3.20 -4.34 -7.04
CA GLY A 145 -3.39 -4.64 -8.45
C GLY A 145 -3.95 -6.05 -8.62
N ALA A 146 -3.35 -6.85 -9.49
CA ALA A 146 -3.79 -8.21 -9.74
C ALA A 146 -2.88 -9.23 -9.08
N GLY A 147 -3.41 -9.95 -8.09
CA GLY A 147 -2.72 -11.02 -7.39
C GLY A 147 -2.95 -10.91 -5.89
N ASN A 148 -2.22 -11.71 -5.11
CA ASN A 148 -2.41 -11.71 -3.66
C ASN A 148 -1.33 -10.85 -3.00
N ASP A 149 -1.70 -9.64 -2.64
CA ASP A 149 -0.78 -8.60 -2.23
C ASP A 149 -0.74 -8.40 -0.71
N SER A 150 0.33 -7.76 -0.23
CA SER A 150 0.48 -7.33 1.15
C SER A 150 0.79 -5.84 1.20
N LEU A 151 -0.16 -5.04 1.67
CA LEU A 151 -0.08 -3.59 1.72
C LEU A 151 0.07 -3.13 3.18
N TYR A 152 1.09 -2.31 3.42
CA TYR A 152 1.41 -1.72 4.73
C TYR A 152 1.47 -0.20 4.58
N GLY A 153 0.51 0.52 5.15
CA GLY A 153 0.44 1.99 5.11
C GLY A 153 1.61 2.62 5.84
N GLY A 154 1.64 2.47 7.17
CA GLY A 154 2.69 2.99 8.02
C GLY A 154 2.18 4.12 8.89
N ASP A 155 2.86 5.26 8.91
CA ASP A 155 2.46 6.44 9.66
C ASP A 155 1.71 7.44 8.77
N GLY A 156 0.41 7.63 8.96
CA GLY A 156 -0.38 8.60 8.20
C GLY A 156 -1.83 8.17 8.04
N ASP A 157 -2.65 9.02 7.42
CA ASP A 157 -4.00 8.63 7.02
C ASP A 157 -3.93 8.00 5.62
N ASP A 158 -3.82 6.67 5.55
CA ASP A 158 -3.52 5.95 4.30
C ASP A 158 -4.76 5.44 3.56
N ILE A 159 -4.64 5.24 2.24
CA ILE A 159 -5.64 4.56 1.40
C ILE A 159 -5.03 3.27 0.87
N LEU A 160 -5.59 2.14 1.30
CA LEU A 160 -5.16 0.79 0.91
C LEU A 160 -6.22 0.12 0.04
N ASP A 161 -5.79 -0.36 -1.12
CA ASP A 161 -6.65 -0.94 -2.13
C ASP A 161 -5.92 -2.12 -2.78
N GLY A 162 -6.20 -3.35 -2.31
CA GLY A 162 -5.61 -4.57 -2.87
C GLY A 162 -6.04 -4.83 -4.33
N GLU A 163 -7.12 -4.18 -4.74
CA GLU A 163 -7.74 -4.29 -6.06
C GLU A 163 -8.32 -5.67 -6.39
N SER A 164 -7.56 -6.65 -6.86
CA SER A 164 -8.10 -7.96 -7.22
C SER A 164 -7.20 -9.10 -6.76
N GLY A 165 -7.73 -9.97 -5.91
CA GLY A 165 -7.01 -11.14 -5.46
C GLY A 165 -7.44 -11.54 -4.06
N SER A 166 -6.52 -11.72 -3.14
CA SER A 166 -6.85 -12.00 -1.75
C SER A 166 -5.76 -11.40 -0.91
N ASP A 167 -6.03 -10.19 -0.44
CA ASP A 167 -4.98 -9.29 -0.03
C ASP A 167 -4.90 -9.18 1.49
N TYR A 168 -3.71 -8.84 1.97
CA TYR A 168 -3.49 -8.46 3.35
C TYR A 168 -3.27 -6.95 3.42
N LEU A 169 -4.12 -6.26 4.18
CA LEU A 169 -4.10 -4.80 4.31
C LEU A 169 -3.86 -4.41 5.78
N GLU A 170 -2.79 -3.68 6.05
CA GLU A 170 -2.45 -3.14 7.35
C GLU A 170 -2.24 -1.64 7.23
N GLY A 171 -3.13 -0.86 7.82
CA GLY A 171 -3.11 0.60 7.69
C GLY A 171 -1.93 1.19 8.46
N GLY A 172 -1.89 0.97 9.77
CA GLY A 172 -0.79 1.42 10.60
C GLY A 172 -1.26 2.46 11.59
N LEU A 173 -0.48 3.52 11.80
CA LEU A 173 -0.87 4.63 12.67
C LEU A 173 -1.60 5.69 11.83
N GLY A 174 -2.76 6.16 12.29
CA GLY A 174 -3.53 7.20 11.61
C GLY A 174 -4.95 6.74 11.33
N ASN A 175 -5.72 7.46 10.53
CA ASN A 175 -7.08 7.05 10.18
C ASN A 175 -7.10 6.51 8.75
N ASP A 176 -7.03 5.19 8.65
CA ASP A 176 -6.82 4.53 7.37
C ASP A 176 -8.12 4.20 6.66
N LYS A 177 -8.02 4.03 5.35
CA LYS A 177 -9.14 3.67 4.49
C LYS A 177 -8.82 2.44 3.66
N TYR A 178 -9.53 1.35 3.94
CA TYR A 178 -9.45 0.10 3.17
C TYR A 178 -10.57 0.07 2.12
N ILE A 179 -10.21 0.01 0.84
CA ILE A 179 -11.17 -0.06 -0.27
C ILE A 179 -11.57 -1.51 -0.52
N GLN A 180 -12.87 -1.76 -0.61
CA GLN A 180 -13.44 -3.08 -0.87
C GLN A 180 -14.40 -3.01 -2.06
N ARG A 181 -14.35 -4.00 -2.94
CA ARG A 181 -15.08 -3.99 -4.22
C ARG A 181 -15.54 -5.39 -4.63
N LYS A 182 -16.48 -5.45 -5.58
CA LYS A 182 -16.74 -6.71 -6.27
C LYS A 182 -15.56 -7.07 -7.18
N GLY A 183 -15.18 -8.34 -7.19
CA GLY A 183 -13.96 -8.83 -7.84
C GLY A 183 -12.68 -8.54 -7.06
N GLY A 184 -12.78 -8.03 -5.82
CA GLY A 184 -11.64 -7.86 -4.92
C GLY A 184 -11.14 -9.18 -4.33
N GLY A 185 -12.02 -10.18 -4.27
CA GLY A 185 -11.77 -11.48 -3.66
C GLY A 185 -11.82 -11.44 -2.14
N ALA A 186 -10.92 -12.17 -1.49
CA ALA A 186 -11.00 -12.49 -0.06
C ALA A 186 -9.94 -11.76 0.75
N ASP A 187 -10.23 -10.52 1.14
CA ASP A 187 -9.28 -9.63 1.79
C ASP A 187 -9.26 -9.80 3.30
N THR A 188 -8.10 -9.50 3.88
CA THR A 188 -7.86 -9.53 5.31
C THR A 188 -7.31 -8.18 5.76
N ILE A 189 -8.01 -7.54 6.69
CA ILE A 189 -7.64 -6.26 7.27
C ILE A 189 -7.12 -6.47 8.68
N ASN A 190 -5.95 -5.90 8.95
CA ASN A 190 -5.42 -5.68 10.29
C ASN A 190 -5.46 -4.18 10.59
N SER A 191 -6.44 -3.76 11.40
CA SER A 191 -6.60 -2.37 11.84
C SER A 191 -5.95 -2.10 13.21
N TYR A 192 -5.15 -3.05 13.72
CA TYR A 192 -4.53 -2.88 15.02
C TYR A 192 -3.36 -1.91 14.93
N SER A 193 -3.48 -0.80 15.63
CA SER A 193 -2.43 0.18 15.81
C SER A 193 -2.21 0.46 17.30
N TRP A 194 -0.98 0.83 17.65
CA TRP A 194 -0.65 1.23 19.02
C TRP A 194 0.00 2.60 19.02
N SER A 195 -0.86 3.64 19.01
CA SER A 195 -0.44 5.02 19.00
C SER A 195 -0.48 5.64 20.40
N TYR A 196 0.24 6.75 20.55
CA TYR A 196 0.05 7.65 21.68
C TYR A 196 -0.78 8.84 21.22
N ASP A 197 -2.01 8.95 21.71
CA ASP A 197 -2.80 10.16 21.62
C ASP A 197 -2.54 11.06 22.83
N SER A 198 -2.39 12.36 22.58
CA SER A 198 -2.07 13.34 23.62
C SER A 198 -3.19 13.55 24.65
N ILE A 199 -4.43 13.17 24.32
CA ILE A 199 -5.63 13.33 25.15
C ILE A 199 -6.02 11.99 25.80
N GLN A 200 -5.97 10.91 25.03
CA GLN A 200 -6.45 9.59 25.41
C GLN A 200 -5.35 8.64 25.90
N GLY A 201 -4.07 8.97 25.68
CA GLY A 201 -2.92 8.21 26.18
C GLY A 201 -2.45 7.16 25.18
N TRP A 202 -1.90 6.05 25.66
CA TRP A 202 -1.48 4.94 24.80
C TRP A 202 -2.65 4.00 24.52
N GLY A 203 -2.84 3.62 23.25
CA GLY A 203 -3.94 2.78 22.80
C GLY A 203 -4.17 2.88 21.29
N SER A 204 -5.16 2.16 20.79
CA SER A 204 -5.67 2.36 19.43
C SER A 204 -6.71 3.46 19.48
N HIS A 205 -6.44 4.58 18.80
CA HIS A 205 -7.31 5.76 18.73
C HIS A 205 -7.82 6.02 17.30
N ASP A 206 -7.37 5.17 16.40
CA ASP A 206 -7.43 5.31 14.98
C ASP A 206 -8.85 4.95 14.53
N LYS A 207 -9.41 5.79 13.66
CA LYS A 207 -10.80 5.65 13.19
C LYS A 207 -10.83 5.18 11.77
N ASP A 208 -10.36 3.97 11.58
CA ASP A 208 -10.25 3.40 10.24
C ASP A 208 -11.61 3.18 9.61
N THR A 209 -11.62 3.18 8.30
CA THR A 209 -12.82 3.05 7.48
C THR A 209 -12.65 1.91 6.49
N VAL A 210 -13.55 0.94 6.52
CA VAL A 210 -13.76 0.05 5.37
C VAL A 210 -14.73 0.72 4.43
N ALA A 211 -14.30 1.07 3.22
CA ALA A 211 -15.11 1.76 2.23
C ALA A 211 -15.44 0.85 1.05
N PHE A 212 -16.72 0.70 0.74
CA PHE A 212 -17.16 -0.12 -0.39
C PHE A 212 -17.32 0.70 -1.67
N SER A 213 -16.96 0.08 -2.81
CA SER A 213 -17.11 0.65 -4.15
C SER A 213 -18.55 0.98 -4.51
N ALA A 214 -18.73 1.82 -5.54
CA ALA A 214 -20.01 2.45 -5.85
C ALA A 214 -21.14 1.48 -6.23
N ASP A 215 -20.81 0.25 -6.61
CA ASP A 215 -21.73 -0.79 -7.02
C ASP A 215 -22.19 -1.70 -5.87
N ILE A 216 -21.75 -1.44 -4.64
CA ILE A 216 -22.13 -2.18 -3.44
C ILE A 216 -23.10 -1.35 -2.60
N THR A 217 -24.21 -1.97 -2.22
CA THR A 217 -25.23 -1.39 -1.35
C THR A 217 -25.23 -2.08 0.02
N SER A 218 -25.78 -1.41 1.03
CA SER A 218 -25.96 -1.96 2.39
C SER A 218 -26.68 -3.32 2.39
N GLU A 219 -27.63 -3.45 1.47
CA GLU A 219 -28.46 -4.61 1.19
C GLU A 219 -27.68 -5.83 0.66
N GLN A 220 -26.45 -5.63 0.20
CA GLN A 220 -25.58 -6.69 -0.32
C GLN A 220 -24.49 -7.10 0.67
N LEU A 221 -24.43 -6.48 1.84
CA LEU A 221 -23.41 -6.78 2.85
C LEU A 221 -23.98 -7.74 3.89
N TRP A 222 -23.22 -8.81 4.16
CA TRP A 222 -23.53 -9.78 5.20
C TRP A 222 -22.43 -9.83 6.24
N PHE A 223 -22.75 -9.38 7.45
CA PHE A 223 -21.85 -9.35 8.60
C PHE A 223 -22.00 -10.62 9.42
N SER A 224 -20.88 -11.29 9.68
CA SER A 224 -20.84 -12.53 10.44
C SER A 224 -19.62 -12.60 11.34
N ARG A 225 -19.73 -13.37 12.42
CA ARG A 225 -18.62 -13.63 13.32
C ARG A 225 -17.97 -14.97 12.98
N GLU A 226 -16.66 -14.95 12.74
CA GLU A 226 -15.84 -16.15 12.54
C GLU A 226 -14.73 -16.19 13.61
N GLY A 227 -14.98 -16.92 14.70
CA GLY A 227 -14.05 -16.97 15.84
C GLY A 227 -13.90 -15.59 16.50
N SER A 228 -12.69 -15.02 16.42
CA SER A 228 -12.35 -13.67 16.89
C SER A 228 -12.51 -12.59 15.82
N ASN A 229 -12.78 -12.97 14.57
CA ASN A 229 -12.81 -12.06 13.43
C ASN A 229 -14.23 -11.66 13.08
N LEU A 230 -14.37 -10.47 12.50
CA LEU A 230 -15.58 -10.05 11.79
C LEU A 230 -15.35 -10.34 10.30
N LYS A 231 -16.31 -11.00 9.67
CA LYS A 231 -16.33 -11.21 8.23
C LYS A 231 -17.51 -10.49 7.61
N VAL A 232 -17.25 -9.79 6.52
CA VAL A 232 -18.24 -9.06 5.73
C VAL A 232 -18.24 -9.64 4.31
N SER A 233 -19.27 -10.41 3.97
CA SER A 233 -19.41 -10.99 2.62
C SER A 233 -20.25 -10.09 1.72
N ILE A 234 -19.94 -10.07 0.43
CA ILE A 234 -20.77 -9.41 -0.58
C ILE A 234 -21.70 -10.44 -1.23
N ILE A 235 -22.99 -10.36 -0.90
CA ILE A 235 -24.03 -11.28 -1.36
C ILE A 235 -24.09 -11.31 -2.89
N GLY A 236 -24.03 -12.52 -3.45
CA GLY A 236 -24.03 -12.74 -4.90
C GLY A 236 -22.64 -12.73 -5.53
N SER A 237 -21.58 -12.77 -4.73
CA SER A 237 -20.19 -12.91 -5.14
C SER A 237 -19.41 -13.82 -4.18
N GLU A 238 -18.17 -14.16 -4.53
CA GLU A 238 -17.22 -14.83 -3.63
C GLU A 238 -16.43 -13.82 -2.77
N ASP A 239 -16.62 -12.52 -3.03
CA ASP A 239 -15.88 -11.43 -2.40
C ASP A 239 -16.26 -11.28 -0.92
N ASN A 240 -15.25 -11.15 -0.07
CA ASN A 240 -15.45 -10.94 1.36
C ASN A 240 -14.24 -10.25 2.00
N THR A 241 -14.50 -9.54 3.09
CA THR A 241 -13.49 -8.85 3.88
C THR A 241 -13.48 -9.43 5.29
N THR A 242 -12.32 -9.82 5.79
CA THR A 242 -12.12 -10.25 7.18
C THR A 242 -11.38 -9.17 7.95
N VAL A 243 -12.04 -8.54 8.94
CA VAL A 243 -11.35 -7.69 9.92
C VAL A 243 -10.86 -8.59 11.05
N GLN A 244 -9.54 -8.74 11.13
CA GLN A 244 -8.91 -9.65 12.08
C GLN A 244 -9.15 -9.20 13.52
N SER A 245 -9.39 -10.16 14.41
CA SER A 245 -9.43 -9.93 15.87
C SER A 245 -10.47 -8.92 16.38
N TRP A 246 -11.44 -8.52 15.55
CA TRP A 246 -12.55 -7.60 15.89
C TRP A 246 -13.19 -7.83 17.27
N TYR A 247 -13.33 -9.09 17.68
CA TYR A 247 -13.99 -9.50 18.92
C TYR A 247 -13.02 -9.71 20.10
N LEU A 248 -11.72 -9.43 19.94
CA LEU A 248 -10.74 -9.50 21.04
C LEU A 248 -10.74 -8.23 21.89
N SER A 249 -10.80 -7.06 21.26
CA SER A 249 -10.80 -5.74 21.90
C SER A 249 -11.26 -4.69 20.88
N ASP A 250 -11.72 -3.54 21.36
CA ASP A 250 -12.07 -2.40 20.52
C ASP A 250 -10.86 -1.89 19.71
N ALA A 251 -9.63 -2.16 20.18
CA ALA A 251 -8.38 -1.80 19.49
C ALA A 251 -8.09 -2.56 18.18
N TYR A 252 -8.91 -3.57 17.82
CA TYR A 252 -8.81 -4.34 16.58
C TYR A 252 -9.96 -4.02 15.61
N ARG A 253 -10.75 -2.99 15.93
CA ARG A 253 -11.90 -2.63 15.11
C ARG A 253 -11.53 -1.46 14.21
N VAL A 254 -12.00 -1.52 12.98
CA VAL A 254 -12.21 -0.29 12.20
C VAL A 254 -13.32 0.52 12.87
N GLY A 255 -13.23 1.85 12.79
CA GLY A 255 -14.22 2.74 13.40
C GLY A 255 -15.57 2.73 12.67
N GLN A 256 -15.55 2.48 11.35
CA GLN A 256 -16.77 2.50 10.54
C GLN A 256 -16.66 1.72 9.23
N PHE A 257 -17.83 1.43 8.65
CA PHE A 257 -18.01 0.97 7.29
C PHE A 257 -18.76 2.06 6.51
N ALA A 258 -18.28 2.41 5.32
CA ALA A 258 -18.82 3.49 4.51
C ALA A 258 -19.24 3.02 3.11
N LEU A 259 -20.38 3.50 2.65
CA LEU A 259 -20.88 3.29 1.29
C LEU A 259 -20.73 4.56 0.45
N SER A 260 -20.68 4.37 -0.87
CA SER A 260 -20.58 5.49 -1.82
C SER A 260 -21.78 6.44 -1.83
N ASP A 261 -22.95 5.98 -1.37
CA ASP A 261 -24.17 6.79 -1.25
C ASP A 261 -24.16 7.69 0.00
N GLY A 262 -23.07 7.65 0.78
CA GLY A 262 -22.86 8.44 1.98
C GLY A 262 -23.33 7.77 3.26
N LYS A 263 -23.96 6.59 3.19
CA LYS A 263 -24.35 5.85 4.39
C LYS A 263 -23.14 5.33 5.15
N VAL A 264 -23.25 5.38 6.48
CA VAL A 264 -22.23 4.89 7.40
C VAL A 264 -22.83 3.91 8.41
N LEU A 265 -22.11 2.82 8.65
CA LEU A 265 -22.33 1.89 9.76
C LEU A 265 -21.16 2.02 10.74
N LEU A 266 -21.43 2.48 11.95
CA LEU A 266 -20.42 2.59 13.00
C LEU A 266 -20.10 1.22 13.60
N ASP A 267 -18.88 1.05 14.09
CA ASP A 267 -18.44 -0.17 14.81
C ASP A 267 -19.42 -0.62 15.91
N THR A 268 -19.95 0.34 16.67
CA THR A 268 -20.94 0.15 17.74
C THR A 268 -22.29 -0.40 17.27
N GLN A 269 -22.57 -0.35 15.95
CA GLN A 269 -23.81 -0.83 15.34
C GLN A 269 -23.64 -2.20 14.67
N VAL A 270 -22.40 -2.62 14.40
CA VAL A 270 -22.09 -3.87 13.69
C VAL A 270 -22.70 -5.08 14.41
N GLN A 271 -22.66 -5.12 15.75
CA GLN A 271 -23.18 -6.26 16.51
C GLN A 271 -24.68 -6.50 16.26
N ASN A 272 -25.47 -5.43 16.06
CA ASN A 272 -26.89 -5.56 15.77
C ASN A 272 -27.13 -6.31 14.44
N LEU A 273 -26.30 -6.04 13.43
CA LEU A 273 -26.39 -6.72 12.15
C LEU A 273 -25.92 -8.17 12.26
N VAL A 274 -24.81 -8.43 12.95
CA VAL A 274 -24.28 -9.78 13.17
C VAL A 274 -25.31 -10.67 13.88
N ASP A 275 -25.94 -10.17 14.95
CA ASP A 275 -26.96 -10.93 15.69
C ASP A 275 -28.21 -11.20 14.84
N ALA A 276 -28.68 -10.20 14.09
CA ALA A 276 -29.83 -10.33 13.22
C ALA A 276 -29.56 -11.33 12.07
N MET A 277 -28.41 -11.22 11.42
CA MET A 277 -28.00 -12.09 10.31
C MET A 277 -27.79 -13.53 10.76
N ALA A 278 -27.17 -13.76 11.92
CA ALA A 278 -27.06 -15.08 12.53
C ALA A 278 -28.42 -15.73 12.84
N GLY A 279 -29.44 -14.92 13.17
CA GLY A 279 -30.80 -15.38 13.48
C GLY A 279 -31.54 -16.05 12.32
N PHE A 280 -31.14 -15.77 11.07
CA PHE A 280 -31.75 -16.39 9.89
C PHE A 280 -31.23 -17.80 9.59
N ALA A 281 -30.16 -18.24 10.27
CA ALA A 281 -29.53 -19.56 10.09
C ALA A 281 -29.18 -19.89 8.61
N VAL A 282 -28.83 -18.87 7.84
CA VAL A 282 -28.40 -19.03 6.45
C VAL A 282 -26.95 -19.55 6.44
N PRO A 283 -26.64 -20.64 5.73
CA PRO A 283 -25.26 -21.10 5.58
C PRO A 283 -24.38 -20.03 4.94
N SER A 284 -23.12 -19.96 5.36
CA SER A 284 -22.13 -19.08 4.73
C SER A 284 -22.01 -19.38 3.23
N GLY A 285 -22.10 -18.34 2.40
CA GLY A 285 -22.11 -18.46 0.93
C GLY A 285 -23.48 -18.74 0.32
N SER A 286 -24.52 -18.95 1.13
CA SER A 286 -25.91 -19.16 0.68
C SER A 286 -26.81 -17.96 1.00
N GLU A 287 -26.24 -16.80 1.30
CA GLU A 287 -26.98 -15.57 1.63
C GLU A 287 -27.88 -15.11 0.48
N SER A 288 -27.56 -15.50 -0.76
CA SER A 288 -28.40 -15.24 -1.93
C SER A 288 -29.69 -16.08 -1.99
N ASP A 289 -29.79 -17.15 -1.21
CA ASP A 289 -30.93 -18.07 -1.18
C ASP A 289 -32.01 -17.69 -0.15
N MET A 290 -31.91 -16.53 0.49
CA MET A 290 -32.90 -16.04 1.46
C MET A 290 -34.30 -15.94 0.85
N THR A 291 -35.32 -16.33 1.63
CA THR A 291 -36.72 -16.10 1.23
C THR A 291 -37.07 -14.61 1.24
N ALA A 292 -38.09 -14.22 0.48
CA ALA A 292 -38.57 -12.83 0.43
C ALA A 292 -38.97 -12.29 1.82
N ASP A 293 -39.54 -13.13 2.68
CA ASP A 293 -39.94 -12.74 4.04
C ASP A 293 -38.71 -12.50 4.94
N GLN A 294 -37.70 -13.38 4.87
CA GLN A 294 -36.44 -13.19 5.60
C GLN A 294 -35.72 -11.93 5.13
N ARG A 295 -35.69 -11.71 3.82
CA ARG A 295 -35.12 -10.53 3.19
C ARG A 295 -35.79 -9.25 3.70
N SER A 296 -37.12 -9.20 3.67
CA SER A 296 -37.89 -8.05 4.14
C SER A 296 -37.66 -7.75 5.63
N GLN A 297 -37.42 -8.78 6.46
CA GLN A 297 -37.11 -8.58 7.88
C GLN A 297 -35.69 -8.04 8.07
N LEU A 298 -34.71 -8.56 7.33
CA LEU A 298 -33.32 -8.10 7.39
C LEU A 298 -33.19 -6.64 6.92
N ASP A 299 -33.87 -6.25 5.83
CA ASP A 299 -33.82 -4.90 5.29
C ASP A 299 -34.25 -3.83 6.31
N VAL A 300 -35.20 -4.16 7.20
CA VAL A 300 -35.61 -3.26 8.31
C VAL A 300 -34.46 -3.05 9.31
N VAL A 301 -33.70 -4.10 9.63
CA VAL A 301 -32.55 -3.99 10.54
C VAL A 301 -31.41 -3.24 9.87
N ILE A 302 -31.14 -3.51 8.59
CA ILE A 302 -30.15 -2.78 7.79
C ILE A 302 -30.47 -1.28 7.81
N ALA A 303 -31.68 -0.89 7.43
CA ALA A 303 -32.09 0.52 7.37
C ALA A 303 -32.04 1.25 8.73
N ALA A 304 -32.13 0.53 9.85
CA ALA A 304 -32.04 1.12 11.18
C ALA A 304 -30.59 1.34 11.67
N ASN A 305 -29.61 0.65 11.08
CA ASN A 305 -28.22 0.69 11.52
C ASN A 305 -27.31 1.51 10.58
N TRP A 306 -27.64 1.61 9.29
CA TRP A 306 -26.94 2.48 8.35
C TRP A 306 -27.56 3.89 8.36
N HIS A 307 -26.76 4.95 8.59
CA HIS A 307 -27.21 6.35 8.71
C HIS A 307 -26.65 7.24 7.61
#